data_AF-A0A932ZRB2-F1
#
_entry.id   AF-A0A932ZRB2-F1
#
_cell.length_a   1.000
_cell.length_b   1.000
_cell.length_c   1.000
_cell.angle_alpha   90.00
_cell.angle_beta   90.00
_cell.angle_gamma   90.00
#
_symmetry.space_group_name_H-M   'P 1'
#
loop_
_entity.id
_entity.type
_entity.pdbx_description
1 polymer ?
#
loop_
_entity_poly.entity_id
_entity_poly.type
_entity_poly.pdbx_seq_one_letter_code
_entity_poly.pdbx_strand_id
1 'polypeptide(L)'
;FWGDFDTSGIEALRDDFNALLGSSLKLKELGFPPNAIGKRLNLGMDPVPWGDTVFVPFSDVPVETLLGGEQAGPGSTGEESAPHAASQEKAKSERSRRDFWDPYVEKVLDPNEKRFGGRMRRYFMHLRADQLQRMGDVEGRAAAIEKQGPPTPEDLELVLFERERWDRALRSLARPLYDQIVLASLEQLRIEIGGPFAFDVTDPEMLQFLAEKEVKIVEVNERLRSNLRSTLLQGASQNETVSELQDRVRRVFNFASSRALAIARTETAQAASGSRFLAMRREGVEMHEWITARDEVVRETHTRNEQAGPIPVGTPFPGNGLRYPSELGGPAREVINCRCVAVAA
;
A
#
# COMPACT_ATOMS: atom_id res chain seq x y z
N PHE A 1 -51.05 31.28 16.34
CA PHE A 1 -49.97 30.89 15.42
C PHE A 1 -48.74 30.61 16.26
N TRP A 2 -48.48 29.34 16.56
CA TRP A 2 -47.24 28.92 17.22
C TRP A 2 -46.16 28.87 16.13
N GLY A 3 -45.04 29.56 16.36
CA GLY A 3 -43.93 29.63 15.42
C GLY A 3 -43.08 28.37 15.50
N ASP A 4 -42.76 27.80 14.34
CA ASP A 4 -41.73 26.75 14.24
C ASP A 4 -40.38 27.35 14.64
N PHE A 5 -39.72 26.70 15.61
CA PHE A 5 -38.36 27.03 15.99
C PHE A 5 -37.39 26.32 15.05
N ASP A 6 -36.48 27.07 14.43
CA ASP A 6 -35.39 26.51 13.64
C ASP A 6 -34.34 25.86 14.56
N THR A 7 -34.42 24.54 14.67
CA THR A 7 -33.52 23.70 15.49
C THR A 7 -32.26 23.28 14.74
N SER A 8 -32.10 23.71 13.47
CA SER A 8 -31.01 23.26 12.61
C SER A 8 -29.63 23.64 13.13
N GLY A 9 -29.49 24.61 14.04
CA GLY A 9 -28.21 25.07 14.59
C GLY A 9 -27.71 24.36 15.86
N ILE A 10 -28.47 23.42 16.43
CA ILE A 10 -28.14 22.79 17.72
C ILE A 10 -27.37 21.48 17.49
N GLU A 11 -26.09 21.48 17.83
CA GLU A 11 -25.14 20.38 17.59
C GLU A 11 -25.60 19.04 18.21
N ALA A 12 -26.11 19.06 19.44
CA ALA A 12 -26.61 17.87 20.13
C ALA A 12 -27.81 17.20 19.42
N LEU A 13 -28.62 17.96 18.66
CA LEU A 13 -29.73 17.40 17.87
C LEU A 13 -29.28 16.86 16.52
N ARG A 14 -28.15 17.35 15.97
CA ARG A 14 -27.56 16.85 14.72
C ARG A 14 -26.89 15.49 14.91
N ASP A 15 -26.20 15.30 16.03
CA ASP A 15 -25.52 14.03 16.33
C ASP A 15 -26.53 12.90 16.57
N ASP A 16 -27.62 13.19 17.28
CA ASP A 16 -28.72 12.23 17.49
C ASP A 16 -29.44 11.89 16.17
N PHE A 17 -29.66 12.88 15.30
CA PHE A 17 -30.25 12.67 13.98
C PHE A 17 -29.36 11.82 13.07
N ASN A 18 -28.04 12.03 13.08
CA ASN A 18 -27.10 11.20 12.31
C ASN A 18 -27.06 9.74 12.82
N ALA A 19 -27.17 9.53 14.13
CA ALA A 19 -27.25 8.19 14.71
C ALA A 19 -28.56 7.48 14.34
N LEU A 20 -29.68 8.21 14.28
CA LEU A 20 -30.98 7.71 13.82
C LEU A 20 -30.96 7.38 12.32
N LEU A 21 -30.31 8.19 11.49
CA LEU A 21 -30.11 7.90 10.06
C LEU A 21 -29.21 6.67 9.83
N GLY A 22 -28.14 6.51 10.62
CA GLY A 22 -27.32 5.30 10.56
C GLY A 22 -28.11 4.04 10.96
N SER A 23 -29.00 4.16 11.94
CA SER A 23 -29.88 3.07 12.38
C SER A 23 -30.97 2.75 11.35
N SER A 24 -31.49 3.75 10.64
CA SER A 24 -32.51 3.56 9.60
C SER A 24 -31.94 2.83 8.37
N LEU A 25 -30.70 3.12 7.98
CA LEU A 25 -30.00 2.42 6.90
C LEU A 25 -29.81 0.93 7.22
N LYS A 26 -29.39 0.61 8.45
CA LYS A 26 -29.23 -0.79 8.89
C LYS A 26 -30.57 -1.55 8.90
N LEU A 27 -31.65 -0.91 9.35
CA LEU A 27 -32.98 -1.52 9.30
C LEU A 27 -33.48 -1.72 7.86
N LYS A 28 -33.11 -0.82 6.93
CA LYS A 28 -33.41 -0.99 5.51
C LYS A 28 -32.65 -2.17 4.91
N GLU A 29 -31.38 -2.36 5.26
CA GLU A 29 -30.57 -3.52 4.85
C GLU A 29 -31.13 -4.85 5.40
N LEU A 30 -31.76 -4.81 6.58
CA LEU A 30 -32.47 -5.95 7.17
C LEU A 30 -33.88 -6.17 6.58
N GLY A 31 -34.26 -5.42 5.54
CA GLY A 31 -35.50 -5.61 4.79
C GLY A 31 -36.75 -4.98 5.41
N PHE A 32 -36.62 -4.04 6.35
CA PHE A 32 -37.79 -3.34 6.90
C PHE A 32 -38.31 -2.27 5.92
N PRO A 33 -39.64 -2.12 5.75
CA PRO A 33 -40.20 -1.13 4.84
C PRO A 33 -40.05 0.31 5.39
N PRO A 34 -39.85 1.31 4.52
CA PRO A 34 -39.56 2.70 4.91
C PRO A 34 -40.53 3.33 5.94
N ASN A 35 -41.85 3.14 5.80
CA ASN A 35 -42.85 3.67 6.74
C ASN A 35 -42.74 3.01 8.12
N ALA A 36 -42.44 1.70 8.17
CA ALA A 36 -42.23 0.98 9.42
C ALA A 36 -40.95 1.45 10.13
N ILE A 37 -39.88 1.76 9.37
CA ILE A 37 -38.65 2.35 9.91
C ILE A 37 -38.93 3.74 10.48
N GLY A 38 -39.62 4.60 9.71
CA GLY A 38 -40.00 5.94 10.14
C GLY A 38 -40.82 5.97 11.42
N LYS A 39 -41.81 5.06 11.54
CA LYS A 39 -42.62 4.89 12.74
C LYS A 39 -41.83 4.32 13.92
N ARG A 40 -40.94 3.35 13.68
CA ARG A 40 -40.14 2.67 14.73
C ARG A 40 -39.08 3.58 15.34
N LEU A 41 -38.44 4.40 14.51
CA LEU A 41 -37.41 5.35 14.95
C LEU A 41 -37.98 6.74 15.28
N ASN A 42 -39.31 6.89 15.24
CA ASN A 42 -40.03 8.14 15.49
C ASN A 42 -39.45 9.35 14.72
N LEU A 43 -39.14 9.15 13.44
CA LEU A 43 -38.41 10.12 12.61
C LEU A 43 -39.25 11.35 12.22
N GLY A 44 -40.52 11.41 12.60
CA GLY A 44 -41.40 12.55 12.32
C GLY A 44 -41.73 12.76 10.84
N MET A 45 -41.47 11.77 9.97
CA MET A 45 -41.79 11.84 8.55
C MET A 45 -43.20 11.33 8.29
N ASP A 46 -43.93 12.02 7.42
CA ASP A 46 -45.24 11.58 6.96
C ASP A 46 -45.13 10.27 6.16
N PRO A 47 -46.06 9.33 6.35
CA PRO A 47 -46.03 8.06 5.64
C PRO A 47 -46.21 8.30 4.14
N VAL A 48 -45.31 7.70 3.35
CA VAL A 48 -45.38 7.79 1.89
C VAL A 48 -46.16 6.60 1.33
N PRO A 49 -46.97 6.77 0.26
CA PRO A 49 -47.85 5.70 -0.24
C PRO A 49 -47.14 4.40 -0.66
N TRP A 50 -45.86 4.49 -1.02
CA TRP A 50 -45.01 3.36 -1.42
C TRP A 50 -44.15 2.81 -0.27
N GLY A 51 -44.24 3.41 0.92
CA GLY A 51 -43.34 3.15 2.04
C GLY A 51 -43.62 1.88 2.83
N ASP A 52 -44.71 1.15 2.54
CA ASP A 52 -45.00 -0.17 3.11
C ASP A 52 -44.47 -1.32 2.23
N THR A 53 -43.85 -1.00 1.09
CA THR A 53 -43.24 -1.98 0.19
C THR A 53 -41.74 -2.09 0.44
N VAL A 54 -41.23 -3.32 0.53
CA VAL A 54 -39.79 -3.60 0.68
C VAL A 54 -39.17 -3.65 -0.71
N PHE A 55 -38.21 -2.74 -0.96
CA PHE A 55 -37.45 -2.71 -2.21
C PHE A 55 -36.08 -3.34 -1.98
N VAL A 56 -35.88 -4.53 -2.52
CA VAL A 56 -34.57 -5.17 -2.59
C VAL A 56 -33.90 -4.84 -3.93
N PRO A 57 -32.57 -4.60 -3.96
CA PRO A 57 -31.84 -4.45 -5.20
C PRO A 57 -32.08 -5.65 -6.13
N PHE A 58 -32.17 -5.41 -7.44
CA PHE A 58 -32.44 -6.46 -8.42
C PHE A 58 -31.38 -7.58 -8.42
N SER A 59 -30.17 -7.28 -7.93
CA SER A 59 -29.07 -8.25 -7.74
C SER A 59 -29.34 -9.29 -6.65
N ASP A 60 -30.28 -9.02 -5.75
CA ASP A 60 -30.50 -9.80 -4.53
C ASP A 60 -31.76 -10.67 -4.62
N VAL A 61 -32.45 -10.63 -5.77
CA VAL A 61 -33.57 -11.53 -6.10
C VAL A 61 -33.00 -12.78 -6.78
N PRO A 62 -33.18 -13.98 -6.21
CA PRO A 62 -32.75 -15.21 -6.85
C PRO A 62 -33.34 -15.35 -8.25
N VAL A 63 -32.54 -15.84 -9.20
CA VAL A 63 -32.94 -15.97 -10.61
C VAL A 63 -34.18 -16.85 -10.77
N GLU A 64 -34.37 -17.84 -9.88
CA GLU A 64 -35.56 -18.70 -9.87
C GLU A 64 -36.86 -17.92 -9.62
N THR A 65 -36.79 -16.82 -8.85
CA THR A 65 -37.95 -15.97 -8.53
C THR A 65 -38.36 -15.07 -9.70
N LEU A 66 -37.42 -14.75 -10.60
CA LEU A 66 -37.66 -13.98 -11.83
C LEU A 66 -38.24 -14.83 -12.97
N LEU A 67 -38.06 -16.15 -12.91
CA LEU A 67 -38.51 -17.11 -13.92
C LEU A 67 -39.88 -17.75 -13.57
N GLY A 68 -40.50 -17.37 -12.46
CA GLY A 68 -41.76 -17.91 -11.98
C GLY A 68 -43.00 -17.26 -12.60
N GLY A 69 -43.31 -17.59 -13.86
CA GLY A 69 -44.57 -17.25 -14.52
C GLY A 69 -45.08 -18.41 -15.39
N GLU A 70 -46.18 -19.01 -14.94
CA GLU A 70 -47.11 -19.92 -15.65
C GLU A 70 -46.73 -21.39 -15.96
N GLN A 71 -47.30 -22.26 -15.12
CA GLN A 71 -47.96 -23.55 -15.36
C GLN A 71 -47.48 -24.55 -16.45
N ALA A 72 -47.19 -25.76 -15.91
CA ALA A 72 -47.70 -27.09 -16.30
C ALA A 72 -46.79 -28.07 -17.05
N GLY A 73 -46.47 -29.18 -16.36
CA GLY A 73 -46.38 -30.53 -16.96
C GLY A 73 -45.06 -31.28 -16.74
N PRO A 74 -45.07 -32.57 -16.35
CA PRO A 74 -43.97 -33.19 -15.59
C PRO A 74 -43.05 -34.07 -16.44
N GLY A 75 -41.76 -34.11 -16.11
CA GLY A 75 -40.81 -35.00 -16.79
C GLY A 75 -39.40 -35.00 -16.23
N SER A 76 -39.21 -35.79 -15.16
CA SER A 76 -37.99 -36.52 -14.77
C SER A 76 -36.65 -35.79 -14.51
N THR A 77 -36.20 -35.95 -13.26
CA THR A 77 -34.82 -36.28 -12.82
C THR A 77 -33.69 -35.31 -13.17
N GLY A 78 -33.25 -34.54 -12.17
CA GLY A 78 -31.98 -33.82 -12.17
C GLY A 78 -31.74 -33.17 -10.81
N GLU A 79 -30.74 -33.69 -10.09
CA GLU A 79 -30.25 -33.32 -8.76
C GLU A 79 -30.22 -31.81 -8.43
N GLU A 80 -30.90 -31.43 -7.33
CA GLU A 80 -30.65 -30.18 -6.60
C GLU A 80 -29.30 -30.26 -5.87
N SER A 81 -28.25 -29.59 -6.38
CA SER A 81 -26.96 -29.51 -5.68
C SER A 81 -26.13 -28.23 -5.92
N ALA A 82 -26.73 -27.11 -6.32
CA ALA A 82 -25.97 -25.93 -6.75
C ALA A 82 -25.69 -24.82 -5.69
N PRO A 83 -26.60 -24.42 -4.76
CA PRO A 83 -26.37 -23.20 -3.96
C PRO A 83 -25.37 -23.37 -2.79
N HIS A 84 -25.29 -24.59 -2.23
CA HIS A 84 -24.39 -24.88 -1.11
C HIS A 84 -22.93 -25.07 -1.55
N ALA A 85 -22.68 -25.57 -2.76
CA ALA A 85 -21.33 -25.79 -3.27
C ALA A 85 -20.59 -24.46 -3.51
N ALA A 86 -21.23 -23.47 -4.15
CA ALA A 86 -20.61 -22.18 -4.45
C ALA A 86 -20.29 -21.34 -3.20
N SER A 87 -21.17 -21.38 -2.18
CA SER A 87 -20.92 -20.71 -0.90
C SER A 87 -19.83 -21.39 -0.06
N GLN A 88 -19.75 -22.73 -0.11
CA GLN A 88 -18.68 -23.49 0.52
C GLN A 88 -17.34 -23.32 -0.21
N GLU A 89 -17.33 -23.25 -1.54
CA GLU A 89 -16.15 -22.97 -2.35
C GLU A 89 -15.59 -21.57 -2.09
N LYS A 90 -16.45 -20.55 -2.01
CA LYS A 90 -16.02 -19.20 -1.66
C LYS A 90 -15.42 -19.13 -0.25
N ALA A 91 -16.05 -19.76 0.73
CA ALA A 91 -15.53 -19.83 2.10
C ALA A 91 -14.22 -20.62 2.20
N LYS A 92 -14.07 -21.71 1.44
CA LYS A 92 -12.83 -22.51 1.36
C LYS A 92 -11.70 -21.74 0.68
N SER A 93 -12.01 -21.01 -0.39
CA SER A 93 -11.09 -20.15 -1.11
C SER A 93 -10.63 -18.97 -0.26
N GLU A 94 -11.52 -18.32 0.51
CA GLU A 94 -11.15 -17.28 1.48
C GLU A 94 -10.27 -17.81 2.62
N ARG A 95 -10.54 -19.02 3.12
CA ARG A 95 -9.72 -19.68 4.14
C ARG A 95 -8.32 -19.98 3.61
N SER A 96 -8.22 -20.56 2.41
CA SER A 96 -6.93 -20.85 1.75
C SER A 96 -6.09 -19.59 1.54
N ARG A 97 -6.73 -18.46 1.20
CA ARG A 97 -6.02 -17.17 1.05
C ARG A 97 -5.51 -16.62 2.39
N ARG A 98 -6.27 -16.78 3.49
CA ARG A 98 -5.81 -16.42 4.84
C ARG A 98 -4.68 -17.32 5.32
N ASP A 99 -4.80 -18.63 5.08
CA ASP A 99 -3.79 -19.63 5.44
C ASP A 99 -2.44 -19.35 4.73
N PHE A 100 -2.45 -18.71 3.56
CA PHE A 100 -1.24 -18.21 2.89
C PHE A 100 -0.76 -16.86 3.44
N TRP A 101 -1.70 -15.91 3.66
CA TRP A 101 -1.38 -14.53 4.01
C TRP A 101 -0.62 -14.41 5.33
N ASP A 102 -1.06 -15.11 6.38
CA ASP A 102 -0.45 -14.99 7.70
C ASP A 102 1.03 -15.45 7.70
N PRO A 103 1.39 -16.64 7.15
CA PRO A 103 2.79 -17.03 6.97
C PRO A 103 3.59 -16.07 6.10
N TYR A 104 2.99 -15.51 5.04
CA TYR A 104 3.68 -14.57 4.17
C TYR A 104 4.05 -13.28 4.91
N VAL A 105 3.12 -12.72 5.70
CA VAL A 105 3.40 -11.55 6.53
C VAL A 105 4.47 -11.87 7.58
N GLU A 106 4.30 -12.98 8.32
CA GLU A 106 5.19 -13.35 9.42
C GLU A 106 6.61 -13.67 8.95
N LYS A 107 6.77 -14.30 7.78
CA LYS A 107 8.07 -14.80 7.29
C LYS A 107 8.73 -13.87 6.28
N VAL A 108 7.95 -13.13 5.48
CA VAL A 108 8.46 -12.31 4.37
C VAL A 108 8.34 -10.83 4.63
N LEU A 109 7.19 -10.30 5.07
CA LEU A 109 7.01 -8.85 5.20
C LEU A 109 7.60 -8.30 6.50
N ASP A 110 6.94 -8.57 7.64
CA ASP A 110 7.22 -7.94 8.93
C ASP A 110 8.70 -8.00 9.38
N PRO A 111 9.38 -9.16 9.38
CA PRO A 111 10.76 -9.24 9.84
C PRO A 111 11.71 -8.45 8.93
N ASN A 112 11.46 -8.46 7.62
CA ASN A 112 12.29 -7.77 6.65
C ASN A 112 12.03 -6.26 6.66
N GLU A 113 10.78 -5.81 6.72
CA GLU A 113 10.43 -4.39 6.89
C GLU A 113 11.05 -3.82 8.16
N LYS A 114 10.97 -4.53 9.30
CA LYS A 114 11.55 -4.10 10.57
C LYS A 114 13.08 -3.99 10.47
N ARG A 115 13.73 -4.99 9.89
CA ARG A 115 15.20 -5.02 9.72
C ARG A 115 15.67 -3.91 8.76
N PHE A 116 15.01 -3.78 7.61
CA PHE A 116 15.31 -2.78 6.59
C PHE A 116 15.11 -1.37 7.15
N GLY A 117 13.95 -1.11 7.77
CA GLY A 117 13.65 0.17 8.39
C GLY A 117 14.63 0.53 9.50
N GLY A 118 15.02 -0.43 10.34
CA GLY A 118 16.02 -0.22 11.39
C GLY A 118 17.42 0.10 10.84
N ARG A 119 17.84 -0.54 9.73
CA ARG A 119 19.11 -0.22 9.05
C ARG A 119 19.04 1.14 8.34
N MET A 120 17.94 1.47 7.68
CA MET A 120 17.74 2.77 7.03
C MET A 120 17.73 3.94 8.02
N ARG A 121 17.09 3.81 9.19
CA ARG A 121 17.15 4.86 10.23
C ARG A 121 18.59 5.12 10.68
N ARG A 122 19.36 4.05 10.96
CA ARG A 122 20.78 4.18 11.32
C ARG A 122 21.60 4.79 10.20
N TYR A 123 21.36 4.37 8.96
CA TYR A 123 21.99 4.96 7.78
C TYR A 123 21.76 6.47 7.71
N PHE A 124 20.52 6.95 7.84
CA PHE A 124 20.22 8.38 7.86
C PHE A 124 20.85 9.12 9.04
N MET A 125 20.96 8.49 10.22
CA MET A 125 21.70 9.07 11.34
C MET A 125 23.19 9.24 11.04
N HIS A 126 23.84 8.24 10.46
CA HIS A 126 25.26 8.33 10.09
C HIS A 126 25.48 9.36 8.97
N LEU A 127 24.60 9.39 7.98
CA LEU A 127 24.65 10.37 6.90
C LEU A 127 24.43 11.80 7.41
N ARG A 128 23.50 11.98 8.37
CA ARG A 128 23.32 13.26 9.08
C ARG A 128 24.58 13.69 9.82
N ALA A 129 25.22 12.76 10.52
CA ALA A 129 26.45 13.05 11.27
C ALA A 129 27.57 13.50 10.33
N ASP A 130 27.77 12.82 9.19
CA ASP A 130 28.75 13.21 8.17
C ASP A 130 28.44 14.58 7.56
N GLN A 131 27.16 14.86 7.26
CA GLN A 131 26.75 16.16 6.74
C GLN A 131 27.02 17.29 7.75
N LEU A 132 26.69 17.07 9.03
CA LEU A 132 26.92 18.08 10.08
C LEU A 132 28.41 18.25 10.38
N GLN A 133 29.20 17.18 10.35
CA GLN A 133 30.65 17.26 10.50
C GLN A 133 31.26 18.10 9.37
N ARG A 134 30.84 17.89 8.12
CA ARG A 134 31.28 18.73 6.99
C ARG A 134 30.93 20.19 7.18
N MET A 135 29.79 20.51 7.79
CA MET A 135 29.42 21.88 8.14
C MET A 135 30.24 22.45 9.31
N GLY A 136 30.60 21.62 10.29
CA GLY A 136 31.41 22.00 11.45
C GLY A 136 32.90 22.20 11.12
N ASP A 137 33.47 21.32 10.28
CA ASP A 137 34.80 21.52 9.70
C ASP A 137 34.82 22.76 8.79
N VAL A 138 33.65 23.14 8.29
CA VAL A 138 33.41 24.40 7.60
C VAL A 138 33.25 25.56 8.56
N GLU A 139 33.19 25.48 9.90
CA GLU A 139 33.27 26.69 10.76
C GLU A 139 34.58 27.47 10.52
N GLY A 140 35.68 26.78 10.19
CA GLY A 140 36.92 27.40 9.70
C GLY A 140 36.83 28.01 8.29
N ARG A 141 35.89 27.54 7.45
CA ARG A 141 35.62 28.04 6.08
C ARG A 141 34.42 29.01 6.01
N ALA A 142 33.49 28.95 6.95
CA ALA A 142 32.31 29.80 7.11
C ALA A 142 32.73 31.13 7.73
N ALA A 143 33.74 31.13 8.59
CA ALA A 143 34.49 32.36 8.93
C ALA A 143 35.12 33.04 7.70
N ALA A 144 35.33 32.31 6.59
CA ALA A 144 35.74 32.88 5.30
C ALA A 144 34.54 33.32 4.42
N ILE A 145 33.40 32.62 4.50
CA ILE A 145 32.13 33.00 3.82
C ILE A 145 31.52 34.27 4.45
N GLU A 146 31.56 34.39 5.79
CA GLU A 146 31.12 35.57 6.55
C GLU A 146 31.87 36.85 6.14
N LYS A 147 33.04 36.72 5.49
CA LYS A 147 33.83 37.83 4.94
C LYS A 147 33.53 38.20 3.47
N GLN A 148 32.76 37.42 2.72
CA GLN A 148 32.64 37.58 1.25
C GLN A 148 31.21 37.71 0.69
N GLY A 149 30.16 37.53 1.49
CA GLY A 149 28.76 37.68 1.05
C GLY A 149 27.98 36.35 1.08
N PRO A 150 26.76 36.30 0.51
CA PRO A 150 25.94 35.10 0.54
C PRO A 150 26.62 33.94 -0.22
N PRO A 151 26.60 32.70 0.31
CA PRO A 151 27.23 31.54 -0.33
C PRO A 151 26.72 31.30 -1.75
N THR A 152 27.64 31.02 -2.68
CA THR A 152 27.29 30.63 -4.05
C THR A 152 26.81 29.17 -4.08
N PRO A 153 26.13 28.73 -5.16
CA PRO A 153 25.82 27.32 -5.35
C PRO A 153 27.05 26.41 -5.31
N GLU A 154 28.20 26.88 -5.78
CA GLU A 154 29.48 26.14 -5.80
C GLU A 154 30.03 25.95 -4.38
N ASP A 155 29.91 26.97 -3.53
CA ASP A 155 30.31 26.88 -2.12
C ASP A 155 29.50 25.81 -1.37
N LEU A 156 28.20 25.70 -1.67
CA LEU A 156 27.34 24.70 -1.03
C LEU A 156 27.64 23.28 -1.49
N GLU A 157 28.08 23.07 -2.73
CA GLU A 157 28.48 21.74 -3.20
C GLU A 157 29.64 21.15 -2.37
N LEU A 158 30.54 22.01 -1.89
CA LEU A 158 31.67 21.63 -1.02
C LEU A 158 31.23 21.21 0.39
N VAL A 159 30.07 21.69 0.84
CA VAL A 159 29.53 21.42 2.18
C VAL A 159 28.65 20.16 2.17
N LEU A 160 27.98 19.86 1.05
CA LEU A 160 27.09 18.71 0.95
C LEU A 160 27.86 17.37 0.93
N PHE A 161 27.29 16.34 1.58
CA PHE A 161 27.88 15.00 1.69
C PHE A 161 28.24 14.36 0.35
N GLU A 162 29.38 13.67 0.24
CA GLU A 162 29.81 13.01 -1.01
C GLU A 162 28.83 11.91 -1.44
N ARG A 163 28.04 12.17 -2.48
CA ARG A 163 26.97 11.26 -2.94
C ARG A 163 27.52 9.89 -3.30
N GLU A 164 28.60 9.83 -4.06
CA GLU A 164 29.18 8.59 -4.57
C GLU A 164 29.63 7.67 -3.42
N ARG A 165 30.14 8.23 -2.32
CA ARG A 165 30.51 7.47 -1.12
C ARG A 165 29.27 6.86 -0.45
N TRP A 166 28.22 7.65 -0.31
CA TRP A 166 27.00 7.25 0.39
C TRP A 166 26.10 6.35 -0.46
N ASP A 167 26.14 6.46 -1.78
CA ASP A 167 25.51 5.52 -2.71
C ASP A 167 26.13 4.12 -2.59
N ARG A 168 27.47 4.03 -2.54
CA ARG A 168 28.17 2.75 -2.27
C ARG A 168 27.76 2.18 -0.91
N ALA A 169 27.69 3.02 0.12
CA ALA A 169 27.29 2.58 1.46
C ALA A 169 25.84 2.07 1.49
N LEU A 170 24.93 2.73 0.78
CA LEU A 170 23.52 2.33 0.69
C LEU A 170 23.34 1.03 -0.08
N ARG A 171 24.05 0.84 -1.20
CA ARG A 171 24.07 -0.45 -1.94
C ARG A 171 24.58 -1.58 -1.05
N SER A 172 25.70 -1.36 -0.37
CA SER A 172 26.27 -2.34 0.56
C SER A 172 25.33 -2.69 1.71
N LEU A 173 24.50 -1.74 2.16
CA LEU A 173 23.48 -1.96 3.19
C LEU A 173 22.28 -2.76 2.63
N ALA A 174 21.83 -2.42 1.42
CA ALA A 174 20.62 -2.93 0.80
C ALA A 174 20.76 -4.35 0.25
N ARG A 175 21.88 -4.67 -0.40
CA ARG A 175 22.12 -5.99 -1.02
C ARG A 175 21.82 -7.18 -0.11
N PRO A 176 22.43 -7.31 1.09
CA PRO A 176 22.14 -8.45 1.96
C PRO A 176 20.71 -8.46 2.51
N LEU A 177 19.98 -7.34 2.47
CA LEU A 177 18.57 -7.30 2.82
C LEU A 177 17.70 -7.82 1.68
N TYR A 178 17.99 -7.42 0.43
CA TYR A 178 17.30 -7.96 -0.73
C TYR A 178 17.51 -9.46 -0.85
N ASP A 179 18.74 -9.95 -0.67
CA ASP A 179 19.02 -11.40 -0.71
C ASP A 179 18.16 -12.15 0.32
N GLN A 180 18.02 -11.62 1.54
CA GLN A 180 17.16 -12.20 2.58
C GLN A 180 15.68 -12.19 2.21
N ILE A 181 15.18 -11.08 1.65
CA ILE A 181 13.79 -10.94 1.22
C ILE A 181 13.49 -11.94 0.10
N VAL A 182 14.36 -12.02 -0.91
CA VAL A 182 14.20 -12.94 -2.03
C VAL A 182 14.19 -14.38 -1.54
N LEU A 183 15.16 -14.80 -0.71
CA LEU A 183 15.20 -16.16 -0.17
C LEU A 183 13.93 -16.52 0.60
N ALA A 184 13.43 -15.62 1.47
CA ALA A 184 12.19 -15.86 2.20
C ALA A 184 10.97 -15.95 1.26
N SER A 185 10.94 -15.10 0.24
CA SER A 185 9.84 -15.03 -0.74
C SER A 185 9.79 -16.27 -1.65
N LEU A 186 10.95 -16.72 -2.13
CA LEU A 186 11.08 -17.94 -2.93
C LEU A 186 10.74 -19.19 -2.12
N GLU A 187 11.13 -19.25 -0.85
CA GLU A 187 10.77 -20.38 0.02
C GLU A 187 9.25 -20.47 0.24
N GLN A 188 8.55 -19.34 0.40
CA GLN A 188 7.08 -19.36 0.46
C GLN A 188 6.47 -19.81 -0.87
N LEU A 189 6.99 -19.34 -2.00
CA LEU A 189 6.50 -19.77 -3.32
C LEU A 189 6.74 -21.27 -3.58
N ARG A 190 7.89 -21.80 -3.14
CA ARG A 190 8.22 -23.23 -3.26
C ARG A 190 7.22 -24.11 -2.51
N ILE A 191 6.83 -23.70 -1.30
CA ILE A 191 5.82 -24.40 -0.49
C ILE A 191 4.46 -24.35 -1.18
N GLU A 192 4.12 -23.21 -1.78
CA GLU A 192 2.86 -22.95 -2.45
C GLU A 192 2.68 -23.73 -3.76
N ILE A 193 3.71 -23.77 -4.63
CA ILE A 193 3.64 -24.53 -5.89
C ILE A 193 3.63 -26.04 -5.62
N GLY A 194 4.45 -26.51 -4.67
CA GLY A 194 4.60 -27.93 -4.37
C GLY A 194 5.24 -28.73 -5.51
N GLY A 195 6.45 -29.25 -5.29
CA GLY A 195 7.15 -30.06 -6.30
C GLY A 195 8.59 -29.61 -6.55
N PRO A 196 9.21 -30.04 -7.66
CA PRO A 196 10.53 -29.57 -8.08
C PRO A 196 10.53 -28.05 -8.26
N PHE A 197 11.55 -27.39 -7.73
CA PHE A 197 11.75 -25.95 -7.82
C PHE A 197 13.23 -25.68 -8.02
N ALA A 198 13.61 -25.04 -9.12
CA ALA A 198 15.00 -24.90 -9.55
C ALA A 198 15.49 -23.44 -9.59
N PHE A 199 14.58 -22.48 -9.56
CA PHE A 199 14.90 -21.07 -9.58
C PHE A 199 15.48 -20.60 -8.25
N ASP A 200 16.61 -19.88 -8.31
CA ASP A 200 17.27 -19.37 -7.12
C ASP A 200 17.83 -17.96 -7.31
N VAL A 201 18.48 -17.43 -6.28
CA VAL A 201 19.06 -16.07 -6.26
C VAL A 201 20.19 -15.85 -7.27
N THR A 202 20.75 -16.92 -7.84
CA THR A 202 21.86 -16.90 -8.80
C THR A 202 21.40 -16.90 -10.26
N ASP A 203 20.10 -17.06 -10.51
CA ASP A 203 19.54 -16.97 -11.86
C ASP A 203 19.88 -15.60 -12.49
N PRO A 204 20.33 -15.55 -13.76
CA PRO A 204 20.73 -14.30 -14.41
C PRO A 204 19.65 -13.21 -14.40
N GLU A 205 18.38 -13.59 -14.49
CA GLU A 205 17.27 -12.63 -14.48
C GLU A 205 17.01 -12.07 -13.08
N MET A 206 17.19 -12.90 -12.04
CA MET A 206 17.17 -12.45 -10.65
C MET A 206 18.32 -11.48 -10.36
N LEU A 207 19.52 -11.80 -10.83
CA LEU A 207 20.70 -10.94 -10.66
C LEU A 207 20.51 -9.59 -11.35
N GLN A 208 19.92 -9.57 -12.55
CA GLN A 208 19.57 -8.33 -13.24
C GLN A 208 18.54 -7.53 -12.46
N PHE A 209 17.46 -8.17 -11.98
CA PHE A 209 16.44 -7.51 -11.17
C PHE A 209 17.01 -6.88 -9.90
N LEU A 210 17.88 -7.60 -9.19
CA LEU A 210 18.57 -7.08 -7.99
C LEU A 210 19.51 -5.92 -8.32
N ALA A 211 20.22 -5.97 -9.45
CA ALA A 211 21.04 -4.85 -9.90
C ALA A 211 20.20 -3.59 -10.18
N GLU A 212 19.04 -3.74 -10.81
CA GLU A 212 18.11 -2.62 -11.04
C GLU A 212 17.57 -2.04 -9.71
N LYS A 213 17.29 -2.90 -8.72
CA LYS A 213 16.92 -2.47 -7.37
C LYS A 213 18.04 -1.64 -6.71
N GLU A 214 19.29 -2.09 -6.80
CA GLU A 214 20.46 -1.38 -6.27
C GLU A 214 20.72 -0.02 -6.95
N VAL A 215 20.37 0.11 -8.23
CA VAL A 215 20.43 1.39 -8.95
C VAL A 215 19.33 2.34 -8.48
N LYS A 216 18.10 1.86 -8.27
CA LYS A 216 16.99 2.73 -7.85
C LYS A 216 17.07 3.18 -6.40
N ILE A 217 17.53 2.33 -5.48
CA ILE A 217 17.53 2.70 -4.05
C ILE A 217 18.45 3.89 -3.76
N VAL A 218 19.52 4.08 -4.53
CA VAL A 218 20.42 5.22 -4.34
C VAL A 218 19.81 6.57 -4.74
N GLU A 219 18.68 6.60 -5.47
CA GLU A 219 17.93 7.84 -5.71
C GLU A 219 17.47 8.51 -4.40
N VAL A 220 17.37 7.76 -3.30
CA VAL A 220 17.11 8.32 -1.97
C VAL A 220 18.16 9.38 -1.59
N ASN A 221 19.44 9.11 -1.88
CA ASN A 221 20.52 10.04 -1.61
C ASN A 221 20.47 11.26 -2.52
N GLU A 222 20.15 11.07 -3.81
CA GLU A 222 20.00 12.19 -4.76
C GLU A 222 18.89 13.15 -4.31
N ARG A 223 17.70 12.62 -3.99
CA ARG A 223 16.58 13.44 -3.52
C ARG A 223 16.91 14.13 -2.21
N LEU A 224 17.63 13.46 -1.31
CA LEU A 224 18.06 14.04 -0.04
C LEU A 224 19.09 15.17 -0.26
N ARG A 225 20.09 14.97 -1.11
CA ARG A 225 21.09 15.97 -1.48
C ARG A 225 20.45 17.18 -2.15
N SER A 226 19.52 16.96 -3.08
CA SER A 226 18.76 18.03 -3.74
C SER A 226 17.93 18.85 -2.73
N ASN A 227 17.29 18.19 -1.77
CA ASN A 227 16.52 18.88 -0.73
C ASN A 227 17.44 19.70 0.21
N LEU A 228 18.57 19.12 0.62
CA LEU A 228 19.57 19.85 1.42
C LEU A 228 20.08 21.08 0.68
N ARG A 229 20.46 20.94 -0.60
CA ARG A 229 20.91 22.05 -1.45
C ARG A 229 19.89 23.19 -1.46
N SER A 230 18.64 22.89 -1.79
CA SER A 230 17.57 23.89 -1.84
C SER A 230 17.34 24.54 -0.47
N THR A 231 17.36 23.75 0.59
CA THR A 231 17.10 24.21 1.95
C THR A 231 18.23 25.13 2.47
N LEU A 232 19.48 24.79 2.16
CA LEU A 232 20.66 25.56 2.55
C LEU A 232 20.79 26.85 1.71
N LEU A 233 20.54 26.79 0.39
CA LEU A 233 20.48 27.98 -0.47
C LEU A 233 19.45 29.00 0.07
N GLN A 234 18.28 28.51 0.46
CA GLN A 234 17.26 29.38 1.03
C GLN A 234 17.73 30.02 2.35
N GLY A 235 18.26 29.24 3.30
CA GLY A 235 18.74 29.79 4.57
C GLY A 235 19.88 30.79 4.38
N ALA A 236 20.82 30.49 3.47
CA ALA A 236 21.90 31.38 3.06
C ALA A 236 21.38 32.73 2.53
N SER A 237 20.39 32.71 1.63
CA SER A 237 19.77 33.93 1.11
C SER A 237 19.03 34.75 2.17
N GLN A 238 18.68 34.13 3.30
CA GLN A 238 18.03 34.76 4.45
C GLN A 238 19.02 35.24 5.52
N ASN A 239 20.34 35.19 5.24
CA ASN A 239 21.40 35.50 6.19
C ASN A 239 21.32 34.70 7.50
N GLU A 240 20.85 33.45 7.42
CA GLU A 240 20.84 32.56 8.57
C GLU A 240 22.26 32.22 9.03
N THR A 241 22.43 32.11 10.34
CA THR A 241 23.67 31.69 10.98
C THR A 241 23.99 30.22 10.68
N VAL A 242 25.25 29.83 10.88
CA VAL A 242 25.68 28.42 10.75
C VAL A 242 24.82 27.49 11.62
N SER A 243 24.47 27.93 12.84
CA SER A 243 23.63 27.15 13.76
C SER A 243 22.24 26.89 13.18
N GLU A 244 21.61 27.91 12.59
CA GLU A 244 20.28 27.80 11.97
C GLU A 244 20.30 26.90 10.71
N LEU A 245 21.36 26.99 9.91
CA LEU A 245 21.59 26.10 8.77
C LEU A 245 21.79 24.64 9.22
N GLN A 246 22.55 24.41 10.30
CA GLN A 246 22.66 23.08 10.89
C GLN A 246 21.29 22.56 11.36
N ASP A 247 20.45 23.41 11.96
CA ASP A 247 19.09 23.01 12.34
C ASP A 247 18.21 22.66 11.15
N ARG A 248 18.35 23.38 10.02
CA ARG A 248 17.71 22.98 8.76
C ARG A 248 18.15 21.59 8.31
N VAL A 249 19.44 21.29 8.35
CA VAL A 249 19.96 19.94 8.07
C VAL A 249 19.32 18.91 9.00
N ARG A 250 19.30 19.18 10.32
CA ARG A 250 18.66 18.29 11.30
C ARG A 250 17.20 18.03 10.93
N ARG A 251 16.42 19.05 10.53
CA ARG A 251 15.03 18.90 10.10
C ARG A 251 14.88 18.03 8.84
N VAL A 252 15.71 18.25 7.81
CA VAL A 252 15.69 17.45 6.57
C VAL A 252 15.96 15.97 6.88
N PHE A 253 16.94 15.67 7.73
CA PHE A 253 17.25 14.29 8.12
C PHE A 253 16.21 13.66 9.05
N ASN A 254 15.58 14.43 9.93
CA ASN A 254 14.46 13.95 10.75
C ASN A 254 13.29 13.53 9.84
N PHE A 255 12.99 14.31 8.80
CA PHE A 255 11.99 13.95 7.80
C PHE A 255 12.40 12.76 6.92
N ALA A 256 13.68 12.62 6.58
CA ALA A 256 14.16 11.41 5.91
C ALA A 256 13.98 10.16 6.80
N SER A 257 14.32 10.29 8.09
CA SER A 257 14.22 9.22 9.07
C SER A 257 12.77 8.80 9.35
N SER A 258 11.81 9.74 9.37
CA SER A 258 10.39 9.41 9.54
C SER A 258 9.84 8.58 8.36
N ARG A 259 10.41 8.75 7.16
CA ARG A 259 10.05 7.98 5.95
C ARG A 259 10.77 6.62 5.85
N ALA A 260 11.67 6.28 6.78
CA ALA A 260 12.43 5.03 6.72
C ALA A 260 11.53 3.78 6.67
N LEU A 261 10.37 3.80 7.33
CA LEU A 261 9.41 2.70 7.24
C LEU A 261 8.75 2.61 5.85
N ALA A 262 8.42 3.75 5.25
CA ALA A 262 7.82 3.75 3.90
C ALA A 262 8.81 3.25 2.84
N ILE A 263 10.09 3.62 2.98
CA ILE A 263 11.18 3.06 2.16
C ILE A 263 11.25 1.56 2.38
N ALA A 264 11.37 1.11 3.64
CA ALA A 264 11.45 -0.31 3.97
C ALA A 264 10.30 -1.13 3.40
N ARG A 265 9.05 -0.67 3.56
CA ARG A 265 7.85 -1.30 2.98
C ARG A 265 7.93 -1.44 1.47
N THR A 266 8.25 -0.34 0.80
CA THR A 266 8.34 -0.31 -0.66
C THR A 266 9.44 -1.23 -1.17
N GLU A 267 10.62 -1.19 -0.54
CA GLU A 267 11.77 -2.00 -0.93
C GLU A 267 11.55 -3.49 -0.67
N THR A 268 10.96 -3.85 0.49
CA THR A 268 10.59 -5.23 0.82
C THR A 268 9.54 -5.76 -0.15
N ALA A 269 8.45 -5.04 -0.36
CA ALA A 269 7.36 -5.49 -1.23
C ALA A 269 7.82 -5.62 -2.70
N GLN A 270 8.59 -4.65 -3.21
CA GLN A 270 9.15 -4.74 -4.57
C GLN A 270 10.05 -5.96 -4.74
N ALA A 271 10.97 -6.21 -3.79
CA ALA A 271 11.88 -7.36 -3.86
C ALA A 271 11.13 -8.70 -3.72
N ALA A 272 10.18 -8.78 -2.79
CA ALA A 272 9.41 -10.00 -2.55
C ALA A 272 8.49 -10.34 -3.74
N SER A 273 7.71 -9.38 -4.23
CA SER A 273 6.78 -9.62 -5.34
C SER A 273 7.49 -9.78 -6.68
N GLY A 274 8.57 -9.01 -6.92
CA GLY A 274 9.39 -9.17 -8.12
C GLY A 274 10.05 -10.54 -8.20
N SER A 275 10.65 -11.01 -7.11
CA SER A 275 11.26 -12.35 -7.09
C SER A 275 10.25 -13.46 -7.32
N ARG A 276 9.05 -13.37 -6.72
CA ARG A 276 7.96 -14.32 -6.97
C ARG A 276 7.49 -14.30 -8.42
N PHE A 277 7.35 -13.13 -9.02
CA PHE A 277 6.96 -13.01 -10.42
C PHE A 277 7.96 -13.69 -11.37
N LEU A 278 9.26 -13.43 -11.19
CA LEU A 278 10.31 -14.05 -11.99
C LEU A 278 10.31 -15.58 -11.81
N ALA A 279 10.20 -16.04 -10.57
CA ALA A 279 10.15 -17.46 -10.24
C ALA A 279 8.92 -18.15 -10.85
N MET A 280 7.71 -17.59 -10.67
CA MET A 280 6.48 -18.14 -11.26
C MET A 280 6.62 -18.32 -12.77
N ARG A 281 7.15 -17.31 -13.47
CA ARG A 281 7.37 -17.42 -14.92
C ARG A 281 8.42 -18.49 -15.27
N ARG A 282 9.50 -18.60 -14.50
CA ARG A 282 10.59 -19.55 -14.77
C ARG A 282 10.20 -21.00 -14.50
N GLU A 283 9.38 -21.22 -13.47
CA GLU A 283 8.84 -22.52 -13.05
C GLU A 283 7.60 -22.93 -13.86
N GLY A 284 7.12 -22.08 -14.78
CA GLY A 284 6.02 -22.41 -15.68
C GLY A 284 4.65 -22.36 -15.01
N VAL A 285 4.48 -21.55 -13.96
CA VAL A 285 3.17 -21.26 -13.38
C VAL A 285 2.32 -20.53 -14.42
N GLU A 286 1.17 -21.11 -14.77
CA GLU A 286 0.31 -20.58 -15.82
C GLU A 286 -0.51 -19.37 -15.33
N MET A 287 -1.04 -19.46 -14.11
CA MET A 287 -1.98 -18.49 -13.56
C MET A 287 -1.50 -17.95 -12.20
N HIS A 288 -1.77 -16.68 -11.95
CA HIS A 288 -1.58 -16.06 -10.65
C HIS A 288 -2.73 -15.14 -10.26
N GLU A 289 -2.96 -14.99 -8.97
CA GLU A 289 -4.01 -14.16 -8.40
C GLU A 289 -3.41 -13.06 -7.52
N TRP A 290 -4.02 -11.88 -7.54
CA TRP A 290 -3.63 -10.77 -6.68
C TRP A 290 -4.30 -10.87 -5.32
N ILE A 291 -3.52 -10.95 -4.25
CA ILE A 291 -4.03 -10.95 -2.87
C ILE A 291 -3.68 -9.61 -2.21
N THR A 292 -4.69 -8.91 -1.70
CA THR A 292 -4.47 -7.64 -1.00
C THR A 292 -4.15 -7.86 0.48
N ALA A 293 -3.72 -6.80 1.15
CA ALA A 293 -3.56 -6.82 2.61
C ALA A 293 -4.91 -6.86 3.37
N ARG A 294 -6.03 -6.63 2.65
CA ARG A 294 -7.40 -6.64 3.17
C ARG A 294 -7.62 -5.75 4.39
N ASP A 295 -6.89 -4.65 4.45
CA ASP A 295 -7.08 -3.60 5.45
C ASP A 295 -7.64 -2.32 4.84
N GLU A 296 -7.97 -1.36 5.71
CA GLU A 296 -8.67 -0.13 5.36
C GLU A 296 -7.88 0.81 4.45
N VAL A 297 -6.58 0.55 4.24
CA VAL A 297 -5.71 1.36 3.40
C VAL A 297 -5.42 0.73 2.03
N VAL A 298 -6.04 -0.41 1.71
CA VAL A 298 -5.98 -1.00 0.37
C VAL A 298 -6.65 -0.07 -0.64
N ARG A 299 -5.96 0.18 -1.75
CA ARG A 299 -6.46 1.04 -2.84
C ARG A 299 -7.55 0.34 -3.62
N GLU A 300 -8.52 1.11 -4.12
CA GLU A 300 -9.61 0.59 -4.95
C GLU A 300 -9.08 -0.18 -6.19
N THR A 301 -8.02 0.33 -6.82
CA THR A 301 -7.35 -0.32 -7.96
C THR A 301 -6.78 -1.69 -7.59
N HIS A 302 -6.32 -1.88 -6.34
CA HIS A 302 -5.77 -3.15 -5.86
C HIS A 302 -6.88 -4.12 -5.46
N THR A 303 -7.97 -3.61 -4.86
CA THR A 303 -9.18 -4.41 -4.61
C THR A 303 -9.76 -4.94 -5.91
N ARG A 304 -9.78 -4.11 -6.97
CA ARG A 304 -10.22 -4.54 -8.31
C ARG A 304 -9.33 -5.64 -8.90
N ASN A 305 -8.03 -5.61 -8.64
CA ASN A 305 -7.12 -6.69 -9.05
C ASN A 305 -7.45 -8.00 -8.34
N GLU A 306 -7.71 -7.97 -7.02
CA GLU A 306 -8.10 -9.18 -6.26
C GLU A 306 -9.47 -9.71 -6.69
N GLN A 307 -10.42 -8.83 -7.00
CA GLN A 307 -11.74 -9.21 -7.52
C GLN A 307 -11.70 -9.83 -8.92
N ALA A 308 -10.67 -9.53 -9.72
CA ALA A 308 -10.49 -10.11 -11.05
C ALA A 308 -10.16 -11.61 -11.00
N GLY A 309 -9.68 -12.11 -9.85
CA GLY A 309 -9.30 -13.51 -9.69
C GLY A 309 -8.00 -13.87 -10.41
N PRO A 310 -7.77 -15.18 -10.66
CA PRO A 310 -6.59 -15.66 -11.38
C PRO A 310 -6.52 -15.13 -12.83
N ILE A 311 -5.34 -14.63 -13.23
CA ILE A 311 -5.01 -14.24 -14.61
C ILE A 311 -3.73 -14.93 -15.07
N PRO A 312 -3.45 -15.02 -16.39
CA PRO A 312 -2.21 -15.62 -16.86
C PRO A 312 -0.97 -14.82 -16.42
N VAL A 313 0.05 -15.51 -15.92
CA VAL A 313 1.29 -14.88 -15.43
C VAL A 313 1.91 -13.98 -16.50
N GLY A 314 2.15 -12.72 -16.13
CA GLY A 314 2.74 -11.70 -17.03
C GLY A 314 1.71 -10.82 -17.73
N THR A 315 0.43 -11.16 -17.65
CA THR A 315 -0.66 -10.29 -18.10
C THR A 315 -0.83 -9.13 -17.09
N PRO A 316 -1.04 -7.89 -17.55
CA PRO A 316 -1.38 -6.78 -16.66
C PRO A 316 -2.73 -7.00 -15.95
N PHE A 317 -2.77 -6.78 -14.64
CA PHE A 317 -4.01 -6.80 -13.88
C PHE A 317 -4.91 -5.60 -14.25
N PRO A 318 -6.24 -5.77 -14.29
CA PRO A 318 -7.15 -4.79 -14.86
C PRO A 318 -7.34 -3.51 -14.00
N GLY A 319 -7.02 -3.55 -12.71
CA GLY A 319 -7.24 -2.43 -11.80
C GLY A 319 -6.18 -1.34 -11.87
N ASN A 320 -4.90 -1.71 -12.01
CA ASN A 320 -3.78 -0.74 -12.05
C ASN A 320 -2.81 -0.94 -13.22
N GLY A 321 -3.02 -1.97 -14.06
CA GLY A 321 -2.15 -2.24 -15.21
C GLY A 321 -0.76 -2.78 -14.85
N LEU A 322 -0.52 -3.14 -13.58
CA LEU A 322 0.71 -3.80 -13.16
C LEU A 322 0.63 -5.30 -13.45
N ARG A 323 1.76 -5.93 -13.78
CA ARG A 323 1.86 -7.38 -13.97
C ARG A 323 1.90 -8.15 -12.64
N TYR A 324 2.34 -7.50 -11.57
CA TYR A 324 2.39 -8.04 -10.23
C TYR A 324 2.43 -6.89 -9.20
N PRO A 325 2.11 -7.16 -7.91
CA PRO A 325 2.20 -6.15 -6.86
C PRO A 325 3.58 -5.52 -6.75
N SER A 326 3.62 -4.22 -6.47
CA SER A 326 4.88 -3.49 -6.31
C SER A 326 5.83 -3.69 -7.50
N GLU A 327 5.30 -3.69 -8.72
CA GLU A 327 6.12 -3.84 -9.92
C GLU A 327 7.21 -2.76 -10.01
N LEU A 328 8.43 -3.18 -10.32
CA LEU A 328 9.58 -2.27 -10.37
C LEU A 328 9.40 -1.26 -11.51
N GLY A 329 9.32 0.02 -11.16
CA GLY A 329 9.03 1.08 -12.15
C GLY A 329 7.56 1.34 -12.40
N GLY A 330 6.65 0.64 -11.70
CA GLY A 330 5.23 1.00 -11.69
C GLY A 330 4.97 2.38 -11.09
N PRO A 331 3.79 2.98 -11.33
CA PRO A 331 3.46 4.31 -10.83
C PRO A 331 3.56 4.39 -9.31
N ALA A 332 4.19 5.44 -8.78
CA ALA A 332 4.44 5.63 -7.35
C ALA A 332 3.17 5.48 -6.50
N ARG A 333 2.03 5.96 -7.02
CA ARG A 333 0.74 5.86 -6.34
C ARG A 333 0.26 4.43 -6.12
N GLU A 334 0.68 3.47 -6.94
CA GLU A 334 0.29 2.05 -6.84
C GLU A 334 1.32 1.25 -6.01
N VAL A 335 2.62 1.57 -6.14
CA VAL A 335 3.70 0.70 -5.61
C VAL A 335 4.24 1.10 -4.24
N ILE A 336 4.20 2.39 -3.87
CA ILE A 336 4.73 2.83 -2.57
C ILE A 336 3.82 2.34 -1.44
N ASN A 337 4.41 1.78 -0.37
CA ASN A 337 3.66 1.19 0.76
C ASN A 337 2.67 0.07 0.36
N CYS A 338 2.77 -0.47 -0.85
CA CYS A 338 1.99 -1.65 -1.21
C CYS A 338 2.46 -2.84 -0.36
N ARG A 339 1.51 -3.62 0.14
CA ARG A 339 1.75 -4.87 0.88
C ARG A 339 1.14 -6.09 0.17
N CYS A 340 0.51 -5.89 -0.98
CA CYS A 340 -0.14 -6.95 -1.74
C CYS A 340 0.88 -7.95 -2.28
N VAL A 341 0.41 -9.14 -2.64
CA VAL A 341 1.24 -10.25 -3.13
C VAL A 341 0.50 -10.99 -4.25
N ALA A 342 1.25 -11.47 -5.24
CA ALA A 342 0.72 -12.38 -6.25
C ALA A 342 1.00 -13.83 -5.81
N VAL A 343 -0.04 -14.67 -5.86
CA VAL A 343 0.01 -16.09 -5.53
C VAL A 343 -0.25 -16.92 -6.78
N ALA A 344 0.47 -18.03 -6.94
CA ALA A 344 0.15 -19.06 -7.92
C ALA A 344 -1.27 -19.59 -7.68
N ALA A 345 -2.00 -19.82 -8.75
CA ALA A 345 -3.42 -20.15 -8.72
C ALA A 345 -3.75 -21.40 -9.56
#